data_AF-A0AAV7DI63-F1
#
_entry.id   AF-A0AAV7DI63-F1
#
_cell.length_a   1.000
_cell.length_b   1.000
_cell.length_c   1.000
_cell.angle_alpha   90.00
_cell.angle_beta   90.00
_cell.angle_gamma   90.00
#
_symmetry.space_group_name_H-M   'P 1'
#
loop_
_entity.id
_entity.type
_entity.pdbx_description
1 polymer ?
#
loop_
_entity_poly.entity_id
_entity_poly.type
_entity_poly.pdbx_seq_one_letter_code
_entity_poly.pdbx_strand_id
1 'polypeptide(L)'
;MVVCSSLLAVIFISIQGSCGWVVMTQTPGYISVFPGETVTISCTASTDVDKWLAWHQQKPGQRPHLLIHCITSRHTGVPDRFTGSGSATNFKLTIKVTEDDAADYYCQQSNSFPLTQ
;
A
#
# COMPACT_ATOMS: atom_id res chain seq x y z
N MET A 1 -9.65 -12.87 -22.95
CA MET A 1 -9.49 -11.80 -23.96
C MET A 1 -10.23 -10.58 -23.47
N VAL A 2 -9.52 -9.46 -23.45
CA VAL A 2 -10.06 -8.11 -23.21
C VAL A 2 -11.32 -7.90 -24.06
N VAL A 3 -12.39 -7.38 -23.47
CA VAL A 3 -13.42 -6.69 -24.25
C VAL A 3 -13.49 -5.27 -23.71
N CYS A 4 -12.69 -4.40 -24.33
CA CYS A 4 -12.95 -2.97 -24.33
C CYS A 4 -14.17 -2.76 -25.24
N SER A 5 -15.19 -2.07 -24.72
CA SER A 5 -16.53 -1.94 -25.29
C SER A 5 -16.62 -1.75 -26.80
N SER A 6 -17.60 -2.40 -27.41
CA SER A 6 -18.41 -1.88 -28.52
C SER A 6 -19.79 -2.55 -28.46
N LEU A 7 -20.87 -1.76 -28.48
CA LEU A 7 -22.26 -2.20 -28.30
C LEU A 7 -22.64 -3.33 -29.28
N LEU A 8 -22.92 -4.51 -28.76
CA LEU A 8 -23.95 -5.45 -29.23
C LEU A 8 -24.28 -6.40 -28.07
N ALA A 9 -25.56 -6.45 -27.66
CA ALA A 9 -26.00 -7.27 -26.55
C ALA A 9 -25.93 -8.75 -26.90
N VAL A 10 -25.00 -9.48 -26.29
CA VAL A 10 -25.01 -10.94 -26.22
C VAL A 10 -24.77 -11.32 -24.76
N ILE A 11 -25.76 -11.94 -24.12
CA ILE A 11 -25.63 -12.48 -22.77
C ILE A 11 -24.77 -13.75 -22.87
N PHE A 12 -23.46 -13.58 -22.75
CA PHE A 12 -22.56 -14.64 -22.34
C PHE A 12 -22.46 -14.59 -20.81
N ILE A 13 -22.75 -15.70 -20.13
CA ILE A 13 -22.32 -15.87 -18.73
C ILE A 13 -20.81 -16.09 -18.76
N SER A 14 -20.08 -14.99 -18.97
CA SER A 14 -18.64 -14.94 -18.78
C SER A 14 -18.38 -14.87 -17.28
N ILE A 15 -17.92 -15.98 -16.71
CA ILE A 15 -17.11 -15.92 -15.48
C ILE A 15 -15.90 -15.04 -15.83
N GLN A 16 -15.99 -13.76 -15.46
CA GLN A 16 -14.89 -12.81 -15.58
C GLN A 16 -13.77 -13.29 -14.64
N GLY A 17 -12.90 -14.16 -15.16
CA GLY A 17 -11.56 -14.31 -14.64
C GLY A 17 -10.85 -12.99 -14.87
N SER A 18 -10.90 -12.09 -13.88
CA SER A 18 -10.06 -10.90 -13.84
C SER A 18 -8.60 -11.34 -13.91
N CYS A 19 -7.78 -10.70 -14.74
CA CYS A 19 -6.33 -10.82 -14.65
C CYS A 19 -5.91 -10.08 -13.36
N GLY A 20 -6.09 -10.75 -12.21
CA GLY A 20 -6.20 -10.13 -10.90
C GLY A 20 -4.86 -9.67 -10.36
N TRP A 21 -4.43 -8.46 -10.73
CA TRP A 21 -3.40 -7.74 -10.00
C TRP A 21 -4.06 -6.81 -8.98
N VAL A 22 -3.66 -6.90 -7.71
CA VAL A 22 -4.12 -5.96 -6.67
C VAL A 22 -3.39 -4.64 -6.82
N VAL A 23 -4.14 -3.60 -7.20
CA VAL A 23 -3.60 -2.24 -7.37
C VAL A 23 -3.55 -1.55 -6.02
N MET A 24 -2.41 -0.90 -5.71
CA MET A 24 -2.21 -0.11 -4.50
C MET A 24 -2.14 1.37 -4.87
N THR A 25 -2.98 2.20 -4.24
CA THR A 25 -3.03 3.65 -4.47
C THR A 25 -2.69 4.37 -3.17
N GLN A 26 -1.72 5.29 -3.20
CA GLN A 26 -1.27 6.03 -2.02
C GLN A 26 -1.61 7.51 -2.09
N THR A 27 -1.93 8.10 -0.93
CA THR A 27 -2.18 9.55 -0.79
C THR A 27 -1.66 10.08 0.56
N PRO A 28 -1.12 11.31 0.61
CA PRO A 28 -0.77 12.16 -0.53
C PRO A 28 0.43 11.58 -1.31
N GLY A 29 0.60 11.99 -2.57
CA GLY A 29 1.77 11.58 -3.37
C GLY A 29 3.07 12.29 -2.97
N TYR A 30 2.96 13.47 -2.34
CA TYR A 30 4.07 14.22 -1.77
C TYR A 30 3.54 15.13 -0.67
N ILE A 31 4.33 15.32 0.38
CA ILE A 31 4.03 16.26 1.46
C ILE A 31 5.32 16.79 2.07
N SER A 32 5.34 18.08 2.42
CA SER A 32 6.40 18.71 3.19
C SER A 32 5.86 19.02 4.57
N VAL A 33 6.58 18.59 5.61
CA VAL A 33 6.18 18.69 7.03
C VAL A 33 7.40 19.06 7.87
N PHE A 34 7.18 19.71 9.00
CA PHE A 34 8.22 20.07 9.94
C PHE A 34 8.44 18.96 10.99
N PRO A 35 9.66 18.81 11.54
CA PRO A 35 9.89 17.94 12.68
C PRO A 35 8.95 18.27 13.84
N GLY A 36 8.40 17.24 14.48
CA GLY A 36 7.42 17.34 15.55
C GLY A 36 5.96 17.26 15.08
N GLU A 37 5.69 17.49 13.79
CA GLU A 37 4.36 17.32 13.22
C GLU A 37 3.99 15.84 13.07
N THR A 38 2.69 15.56 12.95
CA THR A 38 2.19 14.20 12.69
C THR A 38 1.62 14.14 11.29
N VAL A 39 2.12 13.21 10.48
CA VAL A 39 1.61 12.94 9.14
C VAL A 39 0.92 11.60 9.07
N THR A 40 -0.09 11.49 8.21
CA THR A 40 -0.75 10.23 7.89
C THR A 40 -0.72 10.00 6.39
N ILE A 41 -0.16 8.87 5.98
CA ILE A 41 -0.13 8.40 4.60
C ILE A 41 -1.19 7.31 4.48
N SER A 42 -2.10 7.46 3.53
CA SER A 42 -3.15 6.49 3.24
C SER A 42 -2.71 5.59 2.08
N CYS A 43 -3.14 4.34 2.13
CA CYS A 43 -2.98 3.35 1.08
C CYS A 43 -4.28 2.58 0.90
N THR A 44 -4.77 2.55 -0.34
CA THR A 44 -6.00 1.85 -0.71
C THR A 44 -5.67 0.72 -1.69
N ALA A 45 -6.04 -0.51 -1.33
CA ALA A 45 -5.96 -1.67 -2.20
C ALA A 45 -7.26 -1.81 -3.03
N SER A 46 -7.16 -2.26 -4.28
CA SER A 46 -8.32 -2.48 -5.15
C SER A 46 -9.26 -3.59 -4.66
N THR A 47 -8.75 -4.50 -3.82
CA THR A 47 -9.49 -5.62 -3.21
C THR A 47 -8.95 -5.86 -1.80
N ASP A 48 -9.69 -6.62 -0.99
CA ASP A 48 -9.23 -7.00 0.35
C ASP A 48 -7.91 -7.79 0.27
N VAL A 49 -6.94 -7.39 1.10
CA VAL A 49 -5.61 -8.02 1.20
C VAL A 49 -5.39 -8.70 2.55
N ASP A 50 -6.46 -8.89 3.34
CA ASP A 50 -6.41 -9.42 4.69
C ASP A 50 -5.34 -8.66 5.51
N LYS A 51 -4.56 -9.36 6.33
CA LYS A 51 -3.41 -8.82 7.05
C LYS A 51 -2.16 -8.59 6.18
N TRP A 52 -2.15 -8.95 4.90
CA TRP A 52 -0.93 -8.97 4.08
C TRP A 52 -0.56 -7.60 3.52
N LEU A 53 -0.44 -6.62 4.39
CA LEU A 53 0.04 -5.27 4.09
C LEU A 53 1.33 -4.98 4.87
N ALA A 54 2.31 -4.42 4.17
CA ALA A 54 3.53 -3.89 4.73
C ALA A 54 3.76 -2.43 4.31
N TRP A 55 4.41 -1.67 5.19
CA TRP A 55 4.89 -0.31 4.95
C TRP A 55 6.41 -0.29 4.95
N HIS A 56 6.98 0.38 3.94
CA HIS A 56 8.41 0.52 3.77
C HIS A 56 8.81 1.99 3.74
N GLN A 57 10.00 2.29 4.26
CA GLN A 57 10.70 3.56 4.11
C GLN A 57 11.89 3.37 3.17
N GLN A 58 12.09 4.27 2.22
CA GLN A 58 13.26 4.29 1.37
C GLN A 58 13.94 5.66 1.44
N LYS A 59 15.11 5.71 2.07
CA LYS A 59 15.96 6.89 2.04
C LYS A 59 16.71 6.98 0.70
N PRO A 60 17.10 8.19 0.24
CA PRO A 60 17.86 8.36 -0.99
C PRO A 60 19.10 7.46 -1.03
N GLY A 61 19.24 6.68 -2.11
CA GLY A 61 20.37 5.76 -2.32
C GLY A 61 20.35 4.49 -1.46
N GLN A 62 19.31 4.27 -0.64
CA GLN A 62 19.17 3.09 0.19
C GLN A 62 18.10 2.13 -0.36
N ARG A 63 18.20 0.86 0.05
CA ARG A 63 17.15 -0.14 -0.20
C ARG A 63 15.93 0.14 0.69
N PRO A 64 14.72 -0.27 0.27
CA PRO A 64 13.54 -0.20 1.13
C PRO A 64 13.76 -0.92 2.47
N HIS A 65 13.44 -0.23 3.56
CA HIS A 65 13.46 -0.73 4.94
C HIS A 65 12.04 -0.96 5.44
N LEU A 66 11.78 -2.14 6.00
CA LEU A 66 10.45 -2.51 6.50
C LEU A 66 10.15 -1.78 7.81
N LEU A 67 9.04 -1.03 7.84
CA LEU A 67 8.56 -0.32 9.04
C LEU A 67 7.52 -1.13 9.80
N ILE A 68 6.44 -1.48 9.10
CA ILE A 68 5.25 -2.16 9.65
C ILE A 68 4.91 -3.33 8.72
N HIS A 69 4.53 -4.47 9.29
CA HIS A 69 3.96 -5.62 8.59
C HIS A 69 2.67 -6.06 9.29
N CYS A 70 1.92 -6.97 8.67
CA CYS A 70 0.65 -7.45 9.23
C CYS A 70 -0.30 -6.31 9.63
N ILE A 71 -0.36 -5.24 8.82
CA ILE A 71 -1.09 -3.97 9.04
C ILE A 71 -0.57 -3.13 10.22
N THR A 72 -0.37 -3.71 11.39
CA THR A 72 -0.11 -2.98 12.65
C THR A 72 1.18 -3.39 13.35
N SER A 73 1.80 -4.50 12.95
CA SER A 73 2.98 -5.06 13.62
C SER A 73 4.24 -4.33 13.20
N ARG A 74 4.83 -3.58 14.13
CA ARG A 74 6.06 -2.81 13.88
C ARG A 74 7.28 -3.73 13.84
N HIS A 75 8.12 -3.57 12.83
CA HIS A 75 9.35 -4.34 12.69
C HIS A 75 10.36 -4.00 13.80
N THR A 76 11.18 -4.97 14.20
CA THR A 76 12.20 -4.78 15.23
C THR A 76 13.17 -3.64 14.87
N GLY A 77 13.45 -2.78 15.84
CA GLY A 77 14.34 -1.61 15.67
C GLY A 77 13.65 -0.37 15.10
N VAL A 78 12.39 -0.47 14.65
CA VAL A 78 11.63 0.68 14.17
C VAL A 78 11.08 1.47 15.38
N PRO A 79 11.26 2.80 15.41
CA PRO A 79 10.77 3.64 16.50
C PRO A 79 9.25 3.60 16.68
N ASP A 80 8.78 3.81 17.91
CA ASP A 80 7.36 3.71 18.27
C ASP A 80 6.46 4.77 17.63
N ARG A 81 7.06 5.90 17.22
CA ARG A 81 6.43 6.99 16.47
C ARG A 81 5.85 6.59 15.12
N PHE A 82 6.22 5.42 14.58
CA PHE A 82 5.60 4.81 13.41
C PHE A 82 4.49 3.86 13.84
N THR A 83 3.28 4.11 13.35
CA THR A 83 2.09 3.29 13.65
C THR A 83 1.33 2.97 12.38
N GLY A 84 0.99 1.69 12.19
CA GLY A 84 0.13 1.23 11.11
C GLY A 84 -1.29 0.98 11.61
N SER A 85 -2.28 1.22 10.75
CA SER A 85 -3.69 0.90 11.02
C SER A 85 -4.44 0.63 9.73
N GLY A 86 -5.64 0.05 9.83
CA GLY A 86 -6.51 -0.21 8.69
C GLY A 86 -7.10 -1.61 8.68
N SER A 87 -7.88 -1.87 7.64
CA SER A 87 -8.55 -3.15 7.41
C SER A 87 -9.12 -3.20 6.00
N ALA A 88 -9.38 -4.42 5.51
CA ALA A 88 -9.97 -4.68 4.21
C ALA A 88 -9.16 -4.05 3.06
N THR A 89 -9.59 -2.89 2.57
CA THR A 89 -8.98 -2.19 1.45
C THR A 89 -8.29 -0.89 1.85
N ASN A 90 -8.43 -0.41 3.08
CA ASN A 90 -7.98 0.93 3.47
C ASN A 90 -7.01 0.86 4.64
N PHE A 91 -5.82 1.42 4.43
CA PHE A 91 -4.70 1.34 5.35
C PHE A 91 -4.05 2.71 5.54
N LYS A 92 -3.46 2.91 6.71
CA LYS A 92 -2.82 4.16 7.09
C LYS A 92 -1.51 3.89 7.80
N LEU A 93 -0.50 4.68 7.45
CA LEU A 93 0.73 4.84 8.22
C LEU A 93 0.72 6.22 8.85
N THR A 94 0.80 6.29 10.17
CA THR A 94 0.93 7.52 10.92
C THR A 94 2.33 7.62 11.47
N ILE A 95 2.94 8.80 11.30
CA ILE A 95 4.32 9.09 11.66
C ILE A 95 4.34 10.38 12.46
N LYS A 96 4.87 10.35 13.68
CA LYS A 96 5.29 11.59 14.37
C LYS A 96 6.70 11.92 13.91
N VAL A 97 6.82 12.95 13.08
CA VAL A 97 7.97 13.22 12.21
C VAL A 97 9.18 13.73 13.00
N THR A 98 10.36 13.29 12.59
CA THR A 98 11.67 13.76 13.04
C THR A 98 12.53 14.16 11.84
N GLU A 99 13.68 14.80 12.09
CA GLU A 99 14.60 15.26 11.03
C GLU A 99 15.11 14.12 10.13
N ASP A 100 15.17 12.90 10.67
CA ASP A 100 15.66 11.72 9.96
C ASP A 100 14.59 11.00 9.12
N ASP A 101 13.35 11.49 9.10
CA ASP A 101 12.22 10.80 8.47
C ASP A 101 11.95 11.23 7.02
N ALA A 102 12.80 12.10 6.45
CA ALA A 102 12.75 12.47 5.03
C ALA A 102 13.11 11.27 4.15
N ALA A 103 12.11 10.70 3.47
CA ALA A 103 12.22 9.47 2.69
C ALA A 103 10.99 9.30 1.79
N ASP A 104 11.08 8.38 0.83
CA ASP A 104 9.92 7.84 0.14
C ASP A 104 9.28 6.73 0.98
N TYR A 105 7.95 6.64 0.95
CA TYR A 105 7.18 5.66 1.72
C TYR A 105 6.26 4.85 0.81
N TYR A 106 6.30 3.53 0.94
CA TYR A 106 5.55 2.62 0.07
C TYR A 106 4.72 1.63 0.87
N CYS A 107 3.46 1.43 0.46
CA CYS A 107 2.67 0.29 0.91
C CYS A 107 2.78 -0.86 -0.10
N GLN A 108 2.80 -2.08 0.40
CA GLN A 108 2.92 -3.28 -0.41
C GLN A 108 1.97 -4.35 0.11
N GLN A 109 1.22 -4.98 -0.81
CA GLN A 109 0.40 -6.14 -0.51
C GLN A 109 1.14 -7.43 -0.88
N SER A 110 0.93 -8.50 -0.11
CA SER A 110 1.42 -9.86 -0.41
C SER A 110 0.32 -10.92 -0.33
N ASN A 111 -0.94 -10.53 -0.46
CA ASN A 111 -2.07 -11.46 -0.45
C ASN A 111 -2.15 -12.28 -1.75
N SER A 112 -1.76 -11.66 -2.87
CA SER A 112 -1.77 -12.30 -4.18
C SER A 112 -0.42 -12.16 -4.88
N PHE A 113 0.15 -13.29 -5.28
CA PHE A 113 1.36 -13.36 -6.10
C PHE A 113 0.95 -13.82 -7.51
N PRO A 114 0.89 -12.92 -8.51
CA PRO A 114 0.65 -13.37 -9.87
C PRO A 114 1.80 -14.29 -10.30
N LEU A 115 1.45 -15.44 -10.90
CA LEU A 115 2.44 -16.31 -11.52
C LEU A 115 3.11 -15.55 -12.67
N THR A 116 4.44 -15.67 -12.80
CA THR A 116 5.15 -15.11 -13.96
C THR A 116 4.71 -15.83 -15.22
N GLN A 117 4.55 -15.07 -16.31
CA GLN A 117 4.21 -15.58 -17.63
C GLN A 117 5.46 -15.96 -18.43
#